data_AF-A0A5J5RN29-F1
#
_entry.id   AF-A0A5J5RN29-F1
#
_cell.length_a   1.000
_cell.length_b   1.000
_cell.length_c   1.000
_cell.angle_alpha   90.00
_cell.angle_beta   90.00
_cell.angle_gamma   90.00
#
_symmetry.space_group_name_H-M   'P 1'
#
loop_
_entity.id
_entity.type
_entity.pdbx_description
1 polymer ?
#
loop_
_entity_poly.entity_id
_entity_poly.type
_entity_poly.pdbx_seq_one_letter_code
_entity_poly.pdbx_strand_id
1 'polypeptide(L)'
;IYGQHHCGKGRNARGIIIARHRGGGHKRLYRKIDFRRNEKNIYGRIVTIEYDPSRNAYICLIHYGDGEKRYILHPRGAIIGDTIVFGTEVPIKMGNALPLSVI
;
A
#
# COMPACT_ATOMS: atom_id res chain seq x y z
N ILE A 1 -2.25 -10.91 3.80
CA ILE A 1 -3.19 -10.20 4.71
C ILE A 1 -2.97 -10.77 6.10
N TYR A 2 -2.89 -9.94 7.14
CA TYR A 2 -2.50 -10.38 8.49
C TYR A 2 -3.57 -10.06 9.52
N GLY A 3 -3.84 -10.99 10.43
CA GLY A 3 -4.71 -10.77 11.59
C GLY A 3 -3.99 -10.11 12.77
N GLN A 4 -2.66 -10.18 12.80
CA GLN A 4 -1.84 -9.60 13.85
C GLN A 4 -1.77 -8.08 13.69
N HIS A 5 -2.21 -7.37 14.72
CA HIS A 5 -2.15 -5.91 14.81
C HIS A 5 -2.15 -5.49 16.27
N HIS A 6 -1.79 -4.24 16.55
CA HIS A 6 -1.86 -3.70 17.91
C HIS A 6 -3.33 -3.52 18.35
N CYS A 7 -3.77 -4.36 19.29
CA CYS A 7 -5.16 -4.44 19.76
C CYS A 7 -5.55 -3.35 20.77
N GLY A 8 -4.60 -2.85 21.58
CA GLY A 8 -4.84 -1.82 22.61
C GLY A 8 -4.90 -0.40 22.05
N LYS A 9 -5.83 -0.11 21.12
CA LYS A 9 -5.94 1.22 20.50
C LYS A 9 -6.12 2.30 21.58
N GLY A 10 -5.22 3.29 21.60
CA GLY A 10 -5.29 4.44 22.50
C GLY A 10 -4.55 4.29 23.83
N ARG A 11 -4.09 3.08 24.19
CA ARG A 11 -3.34 2.81 25.41
C ARG A 11 -1.87 2.57 25.13
N ASN A 12 -1.02 2.92 26.10
CA ASN A 12 0.43 2.61 26.07
C ASN A 12 0.75 1.30 26.80
N ALA A 13 2.04 0.95 26.87
CA ALA A 13 2.52 -0.24 27.60
C ALA A 13 2.18 -0.25 29.10
N ARG A 14 1.98 0.93 29.72
CA ARG A 14 1.53 1.07 31.13
C ARG A 14 0.01 0.95 31.29
N GLY A 15 -0.74 0.74 30.20
CA GLY A 15 -2.21 0.66 30.20
C GLY A 15 -2.93 2.02 30.27
N ILE A 16 -2.19 3.13 30.28
CA ILE A 16 -2.73 4.50 30.38
C ILE A 16 -3.29 4.94 29.03
N ILE A 17 -4.47 5.57 29.03
CA ILE A 17 -5.05 6.19 27.83
C ILE A 17 -4.24 7.44 27.48
N ILE A 18 -3.37 7.33 26.47
CA ILE A 18 -2.63 8.48 25.94
C ILE A 18 -3.43 9.14 24.81
N ALA A 19 -3.99 8.34 23.89
CA ALA A 19 -4.82 8.86 22.82
C ALA A 19 -6.30 8.65 23.15
N ARG A 20 -6.98 9.76 23.48
CA ARG A 20 -8.42 9.79 23.76
C ARG A 20 -9.25 9.52 22.50
N HIS A 21 -10.54 9.20 22.68
CA HIS A 21 -11.49 8.89 21.60
C HIS A 21 -11.06 7.71 20.69
N ARG A 22 -10.26 6.79 21.23
CA ARG A 22 -9.83 5.57 20.55
C ARG A 22 -10.29 4.35 21.36
N GLY A 23 -11.15 3.54 20.78
CA GLY A 23 -11.71 2.33 21.38
C GLY A 23 -12.91 1.82 20.58
N GLY A 24 -13.25 0.54 20.71
CA GLY A 24 -14.36 -0.10 19.98
C GLY A 24 -14.15 -0.24 18.48
N GLY A 25 -15.26 -0.33 17.74
CA GLY A 25 -15.29 -0.50 16.27
C GLY A 25 -15.21 -1.95 15.79
N HIS A 26 -15.53 -2.16 14.51
CA HIS A 26 -15.45 -3.49 13.88
C HIS A 26 -14.00 -3.95 13.71
N LYS A 27 -13.73 -5.24 13.93
CA LYS A 27 -12.40 -5.85 13.75
C LYS A 27 -11.93 -5.72 12.30
N ARG A 28 -10.65 -5.41 12.09
CA ARG A 28 -10.05 -5.19 10.76
C ARG A 28 -8.81 -6.05 10.60
N LEU A 29 -8.58 -6.55 9.39
CA LEU A 29 -7.34 -7.22 9.01
C LEU A 29 -6.36 -6.21 8.43
N TYR A 30 -5.06 -6.43 8.64
CA TYR A 30 -4.01 -5.55 8.13
C TYR A 30 -3.54 -5.99 6.74
N ARG A 31 -3.52 -5.05 5.79
CA ARG A 31 -2.93 -5.24 4.46
C ARG A 31 -1.53 -4.63 4.41
N LYS A 32 -0.54 -5.46 4.10
CA LYS A 32 0.86 -5.07 3.93
C LYS A 32 1.03 -4.41 2.57
N ILE A 33 1.18 -3.08 2.57
CA ILE A 33 1.52 -2.30 1.38
C ILE A 33 3.04 -2.26 1.23
N ASP A 34 3.52 -2.36 0.00
CA ASP A 34 4.86 -1.95 -0.37
C ASP A 34 4.93 -0.43 -0.64
N PHE A 35 5.37 0.33 0.37
CA PHE A 35 5.65 1.77 0.22
C PHE A 35 7.04 2.05 -0.32
N ARG A 36 7.98 1.11 -0.16
CA ARG A 36 9.39 1.33 -0.46
C ARG A 36 9.66 1.16 -1.96
N ARG A 37 8.88 0.30 -2.63
CA ARG A 37 8.99 0.00 -4.06
C ARG A 37 10.43 -0.37 -4.43
N ASN A 38 10.97 -1.41 -3.82
CA ASN A 38 12.40 -1.75 -3.98
C ASN A 38 12.75 -2.42 -5.30
N GLU A 39 11.79 -3.07 -5.95
CA GLU A 39 12.00 -3.86 -7.16
C GLU A 39 12.21 -2.95 -8.36
N LYS A 40 13.47 -2.76 -8.73
CA LYS A 40 13.85 -1.93 -9.86
C LYS A 40 13.67 -2.69 -11.17
N ASN A 41 13.13 -2.00 -12.17
CA ASN A 41 13.01 -2.43 -13.56
C ASN A 41 12.17 -3.70 -13.79
N ILE A 42 11.29 -4.05 -12.84
CA ILE A 42 10.33 -5.14 -13.00
C ILE A 42 8.95 -4.54 -13.28
N TYR A 43 8.35 -4.95 -14.39
CA TYR A 43 7.00 -4.53 -14.78
C TYR A 43 5.97 -5.26 -13.93
N GLY A 44 5.08 -4.49 -13.31
CA GLY A 44 3.93 -4.99 -12.57
C GLY A 44 2.62 -4.55 -13.21
N ARG A 45 1.65 -5.45 -13.34
CA ARG A 45 0.31 -5.15 -13.86
C ARG A 45 -0.70 -5.01 -12.72
N ILE A 46 -1.56 -4.00 -12.79
CA ILE A 46 -2.70 -3.85 -11.88
C ILE A 46 -3.74 -4.93 -12.19
N VAL A 47 -4.09 -5.74 -11.20
CA VAL A 47 -5.09 -6.81 -11.34
C VAL A 47 -6.40 -6.45 -10.67
N THR A 48 -6.35 -5.93 -9.45
CA THR A 48 -7.55 -5.55 -8.69
C THR A 48 -7.36 -4.19 -8.04
N ILE A 49 -8.49 -3.50 -7.81
CA ILE A 49 -8.58 -2.30 -6.99
C ILE A 49 -9.49 -2.64 -5.82
N GLU A 50 -9.01 -2.49 -4.60
CA GLU A 50 -9.70 -2.96 -3.41
C GLU A 50 -9.81 -1.86 -2.35
N TYR A 51 -10.93 -1.87 -1.61
CA TYR A 51 -11.08 -1.06 -0.41
C TYR A 51 -10.18 -1.61 0.70
N ASP A 52 -9.46 -0.74 1.43
CA ASP A 52 -8.68 -1.13 2.61
C ASP A 52 -9.22 -0.46 3.89
N PRO A 53 -9.63 -1.22 4.92
CA PRO A 53 -10.26 -0.65 6.10
C PRO A 53 -9.29 0.09 7.04
N SER A 54 -7.98 0.05 6.79
CA SER A 54 -6.98 0.72 7.62
C SER A 54 -6.65 2.15 7.18
N ARG A 55 -7.14 2.57 6.01
CA ARG A 55 -6.87 3.89 5.41
C ARG A 55 -8.06 4.38 4.58
N ASN A 56 -7.97 5.62 4.09
CA ASN A 56 -9.01 6.21 3.23
C ASN A 56 -8.82 5.84 1.76
N ALA A 57 -7.57 5.77 1.29
CA ALA A 57 -7.27 5.46 -0.12
C ALA A 57 -7.51 3.98 -0.45
N TYR A 58 -7.97 3.73 -1.67
CA TYR A 58 -7.99 2.40 -2.27
C TYR A 58 -6.57 1.87 -2.50
N ILE A 59 -6.44 0.56 -2.62
CA ILE A 59 -5.18 -0.09 -2.96
C ILE A 59 -5.32 -0.90 -4.25
N CYS A 60 -4.21 -1.04 -4.96
CA CYS A 60 -4.11 -1.91 -6.11
C CYS A 60 -3.32 -3.17 -5.76
N LEU A 61 -3.80 -4.33 -6.21
CA LEU A 61 -2.99 -5.54 -6.26
C LEU A 61 -2.18 -5.55 -7.56
N ILE A 62 -0.87 -5.67 -7.42
CA ILE A 62 0.08 -5.74 -8.52
C ILE A 62 0.59 -7.18 -8.65
N HIS A 63 0.61 -7.69 -9.87
CA HIS A 63 1.34 -8.91 -10.23
C HIS A 63 2.58 -8.51 -11.01
N TYR A 64 3.75 -8.84 -10.48
CA TYR A 64 5.04 -8.63 -11.14
C TYR A 64 5.41 -9.81 -12.03
N GLY A 65 6.31 -9.56 -12.99
CA GLY A 65 6.78 -10.58 -13.94
C GLY A 65 7.55 -11.74 -13.30
N ASP A 66 8.10 -11.56 -12.11
CA ASP A 66 8.76 -12.59 -11.30
C ASP A 66 7.78 -13.48 -10.51
N GLY A 67 6.47 -13.18 -10.58
CA GLY A 67 5.42 -13.89 -9.86
C GLY A 67 5.11 -13.30 -8.48
N GLU A 68 5.83 -12.27 -8.03
CA GLU A 68 5.51 -11.59 -6.79
C GLU A 68 4.20 -10.81 -6.88
N LYS A 69 3.49 -10.77 -5.74
CA LYS A 69 2.24 -10.03 -5.59
C LYS A 69 2.35 -9.01 -4.47
N ARG A 70 2.10 -7.74 -4.79
CA ARG A 70 2.22 -6.66 -3.81
C ARG A 70 1.03 -5.74 -3.87
N TYR A 71 0.73 -5.11 -2.74
CA TYR A 71 -0.24 -4.03 -2.67
C TYR A 71 0.48 -2.68 -2.73
N ILE A 72 -0.04 -1.78 -3.55
CA ILE A 72 0.36 -0.37 -3.61
C ILE A 72 -0.86 0.53 -3.37
N LEU A 73 -0.63 1.81 -3.10
CA LEU A 73 -1.71 2.80 -3.13
C LEU A 73 -2.24 2.97 -4.56
N HIS A 74 -3.56 3.10 -4.69
CA HIS A 74 -4.22 3.38 -5.97
C HIS A 74 -4.00 4.84 -6.37
N PRO A 75 -3.27 5.12 -7.47
CA PRO A 75 -3.14 6.48 -7.97
C PRO A 75 -4.42 6.85 -8.74
N ARG A 76 -4.79 8.14 -8.66
CA ARG A 76 -5.97 8.66 -9.34
C ARG A 76 -5.87 8.42 -10.85
N GLY A 77 -6.87 7.75 -11.43
CA GLY A 77 -6.97 7.52 -12.87
C GLY A 77 -6.22 6.29 -13.38
N ALA A 78 -5.59 5.49 -12.52
CA ALA A 78 -5.15 4.16 -12.92
C ALA A 78 -6.34 3.22 -13.10
N ILE A 79 -6.24 2.35 -14.09
CA ILE A 79 -7.25 1.35 -14.41
C ILE A 79 -6.68 -0.07 -14.27
N ILE A 80 -7.57 -1.05 -14.18
CA ILE A 80 -7.17 -2.46 -14.18
C ILE A 80 -6.47 -2.76 -15.50
N GLY A 81 -5.29 -3.38 -15.43
CA GLY A 81 -4.46 -3.71 -16.58
C GLY A 81 -3.32 -2.73 -16.84
N ASP A 82 -3.29 -1.56 -16.19
CA ASP A 82 -2.15 -0.64 -16.30
C ASP A 82 -0.86 -1.28 -15.78
N THR A 83 0.25 -0.92 -16.41
CA THR A 83 1.60 -1.33 -16.02
C THR A 83 2.26 -0.23 -15.18
N ILE A 84 2.94 -0.68 -14.13
CA ILE A 84 3.70 0.15 -13.21
C ILE A 84 5.11 -0.38 -13.14
N VAL A 85 6.08 0.53 -13.18
CA VAL A 85 7.50 0.24 -13.01
C VAL A 85 8.10 1.20 -12.00
N PHE A 86 9.08 0.68 -11.26
CA PHE A 86 9.98 1.47 -10.45
C PHE A 86 11.39 1.42 -11.03
N GLY A 87 12.10 2.54 -11.08
CA GLY A 87 13.45 2.59 -11.64
C GLY A 87 13.94 4.02 -11.85
N THR A 88 15.19 4.16 -12.29
CA THR A 88 15.82 5.46 -12.58
C THR A 88 15.53 5.95 -14.01
N GLU A 89 15.38 5.04 -14.96
CA GLU A 89 15.18 5.33 -16.40
C GLU A 89 13.76 4.99 -16.84
N VAL A 90 12.77 5.40 -16.04
CA VAL A 90 11.37 5.04 -16.23
C VAL A 90 10.60 6.27 -16.71
N PRO A 91 9.65 6.14 -17.66
CA PRO A 91 8.87 7.28 -18.08
C PRO A 91 8.08 7.88 -16.92
N ILE A 92 8.00 9.22 -16.89
CA ILE A 92 7.16 9.97 -15.95
C ILE A 92 5.70 9.75 -16.34
N LYS A 93 5.13 8.68 -15.79
CA LYS A 93 3.74 8.27 -15.95
C LYS A 93 3.14 8.03 -14.57
N MET A 94 1.84 8.28 -14.44
CA MET A 94 1.09 7.95 -13.24
C MET A 94 1.29 6.48 -12.84
N GLY A 95 1.51 6.26 -11.55
CA GLY A 95 1.74 4.93 -10.99
C GLY A 95 3.21 4.55 -10.94
N ASN A 96 4.08 5.06 -11.82
CA ASN A 96 5.52 4.80 -11.76
C ASN A 96 6.16 5.51 -10.56
N ALA A 97 7.31 5.00 -10.11
CA ALA A 97 8.11 5.67 -9.10
C ALA A 97 9.57 5.77 -9.54
N LEU A 98 10.14 6.95 -9.28
CA LEU A 98 11.48 7.35 -9.68
C LEU A 98 12.11 8.18 -8.55
N PRO A 99 13.45 8.25 -8.46
CA PRO A 99 14.12 9.22 -7.60
C PRO A 99 13.78 10.66 -7.97
N LEU A 100 13.77 11.57 -7.00
CA LEU A 100 13.49 12.99 -7.23
C LEU A 100 14.50 13.68 -8.16
N SER A 101 15.71 13.15 -8.29
CA SER A 101 16.76 13.72 -9.14
C SER A 101 16.51 13.56 -10.64
N VAL A 102 15.57 12.69 -11.03
CA VAL A 102 15.26 12.36 -12.44
C VAL A 102 13.81 12.69 -12.82
N ILE A 103 13.10 13.40 -11.94
CA ILE A 103 11.76 13.97 -12.20
C ILE A 103 11.97 15.39 -12.73
#